data_AF-A0A9Q1H8A2-F1
#
_entry.id   AF-A0A9Q1H8A2-F1
#
_cell.length_a   1.000
_cell.length_b   1.000
_cell.length_c   1.000
_cell.angle_alpha   90.00
_cell.angle_beta   90.00
_cell.angle_gamma   90.00
#
_symmetry.space_group_name_H-M   'P 1'
#
loop_
_entity.id
_entity.type
_entity.pdbx_description
1 polymer ?
#
loop_
_entity_poly.entity_id
_entity_poly.type
_entity_poly.pdbx_seq_one_letter_code
_entity_poly.pdbx_strand_id
1 'polypeptide(L)'
;MDGRTSVPAFLFLVLLMLNSGVTEAKKHKPKGVTVVEDLTQGEQCERQRYYCAEACEPEDPDEPFSPDKPKDLEENPDYPLWESYVEIISTSVTPVTLYLNENNDVTTNLGVQFDAPFAVSGSDLWEVSTWFSKNKDGSGSVRSNLREQTLTQRQKNKSIKPDKPFNYFELDQNVDLSDGTGCGRYRYICGEIRKDNPNPDFQLVERKRLSSRGCAQVTCKDRGSDDPKTVQFDSVQPTPVEMTIGERNTVSTDVAVTFNQENTDPDVAGEGLWQASVWFSKDDDGFGRATGLVESALTADQGSKPVDNFNEFILEDLQLKADLRDAVGCGKYRYVCAQIRKDNPVPDYQQIGKSRASTVGCAPVTCRTNASDDPVIEVVSTSTTPVTLYLDEVNDVTTDVAVIFDTDQYIKGTDLWEMSIWFSKQRDGSGRQTNLREAVLSPRQRSKTVKPNKDLTYVELPQSVDLTDGSGCGKFRYICSELRKFNPTPNFEVKDRYKLSRRGCAQVTCKPRDDDTTPTVQFASVQPTPVTLYIGEKTEVTTDVDVKFKEETTDPNTAGANLWQMALWFSKDEEGAGKTTGYVESVLSEAQGEKPVDFSEFVMEVCCLLQVCC
;
A
#
# COMPACT_ATOMS: atom_id res chain seq x y z
N MET A 1 32.99 34.87 41.91
CA MET A 1 32.12 36.00 42.26
C MET A 1 30.77 35.76 41.61
N ASP A 2 29.72 36.01 42.37
CA ASP A 2 28.31 35.78 42.05
C ASP A 2 27.75 36.87 41.11
N GLY A 3 26.60 36.73 40.46
CA GLY A 3 25.75 35.54 40.32
C GLY A 3 24.26 35.86 40.08
N ARG A 4 23.50 34.81 39.76
CA ARG A 4 22.02 34.67 39.75
C ARG A 4 21.17 35.48 38.75
N THR A 5 20.31 34.70 38.10
CA THR A 5 19.14 35.04 37.27
C THR A 5 17.96 35.61 38.07
N SER A 6 17.04 36.31 37.38
CA SER A 6 15.62 36.36 37.75
C SER A 6 14.73 36.37 36.49
N VAL A 7 13.44 36.05 36.66
CA VAL A 7 12.41 35.98 35.61
C VAL A 7 11.10 36.54 36.18
N PRO A 8 10.31 37.28 35.39
CA PRO A 8 8.88 37.46 35.63
C PRO A 8 8.01 36.86 34.50
N ALA A 9 6.84 36.33 34.87
CA ALA A 9 5.79 35.92 33.94
C ALA A 9 4.51 36.74 34.20
N PHE A 10 3.64 36.92 33.19
CA PHE A 10 2.33 37.56 33.38
C PHE A 10 1.24 37.02 32.44
N LEU A 11 -0.01 37.13 32.89
CA LEU A 11 -1.25 36.69 32.24
C LEU A 11 -1.75 37.70 31.18
N PHE A 12 -2.54 37.23 30.20
CA PHE A 12 -3.85 37.80 29.78
C PHE A 12 -4.64 36.64 29.11
N LEU A 13 -5.80 36.17 29.59
CA LEU A 13 -7.16 36.74 29.75
C LEU A 13 -8.07 36.44 28.52
N VAL A 14 -9.29 35.96 28.79
CA VAL A 14 -10.34 35.66 27.79
C VAL A 14 -11.38 36.79 27.76
N LEU A 15 -11.92 37.13 26.58
CA LEU A 15 -13.17 37.89 26.47
C LEU A 15 -14.02 37.45 25.27
N LEU A 16 -15.34 37.45 25.43
CA LEU A 16 -16.37 37.21 24.41
C LEU A 16 -17.15 38.51 24.15
N MET A 17 -17.59 38.75 22.91
CA MET A 17 -18.73 39.61 22.57
C MET A 17 -19.28 39.25 21.17
N LEU A 18 -20.47 39.76 20.82
CA LEU A 18 -21.34 39.27 19.73
C LEU A 18 -21.67 40.33 18.66
N ASN A 19 -22.26 39.86 17.54
CA ASN A 19 -23.01 40.61 16.52
C ASN A 19 -22.21 41.53 15.55
N SER A 20 -22.65 41.77 14.31
CA SER A 20 -23.75 41.19 13.51
C SER A 20 -23.57 41.47 12.00
N GLY A 21 -24.26 40.72 11.14
CA GLY A 21 -24.34 40.99 9.69
C GLY A 21 -25.31 40.04 8.97
N VAL A 22 -26.15 40.56 8.07
CA VAL A 22 -27.24 39.82 7.38
C VAL A 22 -27.33 40.22 5.91
N THR A 23 -27.33 39.22 5.01
CA THR A 23 -27.89 39.19 3.63
C THR A 23 -27.41 37.88 2.95
N GLU A 24 -28.09 37.24 2.00
CA GLU A 24 -29.48 37.34 1.52
C GLU A 24 -29.94 35.93 1.06
N ALA A 25 -31.21 35.73 0.71
CA ALA A 25 -31.78 34.41 0.40
C ALA A 25 -32.29 34.26 -1.04
N LYS A 26 -32.28 33.03 -1.57
CA LYS A 26 -33.16 32.62 -2.69
C LYS A 26 -33.71 31.22 -2.47
N LYS A 27 -35.04 31.08 -2.60
CA LYS A 27 -35.80 29.82 -2.47
C LYS A 27 -36.23 29.32 -3.85
N HIS A 28 -36.33 28.00 -4.03
CA HIS A 28 -37.36 27.41 -4.89
C HIS A 28 -37.93 26.10 -4.31
N LYS A 29 -39.24 25.93 -4.51
CA LYS A 29 -40.18 24.84 -4.12
C LYS A 29 -41.57 25.28 -4.64
N PRO A 30 -42.66 24.47 -4.61
CA PRO A 30 -42.79 23.00 -4.59
C PRO A 30 -43.88 22.48 -5.59
N LYS A 31 -44.29 21.20 -5.45
CA LYS A 31 -45.61 20.52 -5.76
C LYS A 31 -45.37 19.17 -6.46
N GLY A 32 -46.14 18.08 -6.28
CA GLY A 32 -47.22 17.65 -5.34
C GLY A 32 -47.14 16.09 -5.18
N VAL A 33 -47.73 15.36 -4.22
CA VAL A 33 -49.17 15.25 -3.82
C VAL A 33 -50.03 14.86 -5.04
N THR A 34 -50.81 13.77 -5.12
CA THR A 34 -51.55 12.90 -4.14
C THR A 34 -51.47 11.39 -4.61
N VAL A 35 -52.10 10.31 -4.09
CA VAL A 35 -53.07 10.00 -2.99
C VAL A 35 -52.80 8.65 -2.27
N VAL A 36 -53.67 7.63 -2.37
CA VAL A 36 -53.81 6.40 -1.53
C VAL A 36 -54.50 5.30 -2.35
N GLU A 37 -54.21 4.00 -2.12
CA GLU A 37 -55.20 2.91 -2.25
C GLU A 37 -54.80 1.67 -1.40
N ASP A 38 -55.79 0.99 -0.80
CA ASP A 38 -55.66 -0.24 0.03
C ASP A 38 -55.99 -1.50 -0.79
N LEU A 39 -55.53 -2.70 -0.38
CA LEU A 39 -56.24 -3.98 -0.63
C LEU A 39 -55.75 -5.18 0.22
N THR A 40 -56.57 -5.57 1.20
CA THR A 40 -56.85 -6.92 1.77
C THR A 40 -55.81 -8.08 1.75
N GLN A 41 -55.29 -8.41 2.94
CA GLN A 41 -55.57 -9.65 3.72
C GLN A 41 -55.86 -11.01 3.01
N GLY A 42 -55.08 -12.06 3.35
CA GLY A 42 -55.53 -13.47 3.28
C GLY A 42 -54.43 -14.55 3.17
N GLU A 43 -54.46 -15.57 4.06
CA GLU A 43 -53.82 -16.92 3.95
C GLU A 43 -52.27 -17.01 3.82
N GLN A 44 -51.49 -17.93 4.44
CA GLN A 44 -51.63 -18.98 5.48
C GLN A 44 -50.29 -18.95 6.28
N CYS A 45 -50.25 -18.92 7.61
CA CYS A 45 -50.33 -20.03 8.61
C CYS A 45 -49.13 -21.00 8.69
N GLU A 46 -48.76 -21.30 9.95
CA GLU A 46 -47.71 -22.24 10.44
C GLU A 46 -46.23 -21.83 10.23
N ARG A 47 -45.31 -21.90 11.22
CA ARG A 47 -45.42 -22.26 12.66
C ARG A 47 -44.38 -21.52 13.54
N GLN A 48 -44.53 -21.64 14.86
CA GLN A 48 -43.83 -20.95 15.97
C GLN A 48 -42.28 -21.09 15.92
N ARG A 49 -41.45 -20.12 16.37
CA ARG A 49 -41.25 -19.59 17.76
C ARG A 49 -40.95 -20.71 18.78
N TYR A 50 -39.96 -20.61 19.67
CA TYR A 50 -39.91 -19.67 20.81
C TYR A 50 -38.52 -19.62 21.47
N TYR A 51 -38.25 -18.56 22.23
CA TYR A 51 -37.27 -18.54 23.33
C TYR A 51 -37.93 -17.87 24.56
N CYS A 52 -37.33 -18.08 25.74
CA CYS A 52 -37.97 -17.89 27.05
C CYS A 52 -38.23 -16.43 27.46
N ALA A 53 -39.24 -16.23 28.31
CA ALA A 53 -39.24 -15.19 29.34
C ALA A 53 -40.25 -15.48 30.48
N GLU A 54 -40.03 -14.79 31.60
CA GLU A 54 -40.96 -14.44 32.70
C GLU A 54 -41.23 -15.42 33.86
N ALA A 55 -41.30 -14.80 35.05
CA ALA A 55 -41.74 -15.34 36.32
C ALA A 55 -42.37 -14.19 37.13
N CYS A 56 -43.62 -14.38 37.58
CA CYS A 56 -44.34 -13.50 38.51
C CYS A 56 -45.35 -14.34 39.30
N GLU A 57 -45.49 -14.04 40.59
CA GLU A 57 -46.58 -14.50 41.47
C GLU A 57 -47.61 -13.34 41.65
N PRO A 58 -48.60 -13.43 42.56
CA PRO A 58 -49.83 -14.22 42.45
C PRO A 58 -51.10 -13.35 42.68
N GLU A 59 -52.31 -13.94 42.67
CA GLU A 59 -53.39 -13.67 43.66
C GLU A 59 -54.69 -14.52 43.44
N ASP A 60 -55.12 -15.19 44.51
CA ASP A 60 -56.52 -15.37 44.98
C ASP A 60 -57.59 -16.22 44.22
N PRO A 61 -58.70 -16.68 44.87
CA PRO A 61 -58.88 -18.14 45.06
C PRO A 61 -60.34 -18.69 44.88
N ASP A 62 -60.66 -19.79 45.59
CA ASP A 62 -61.98 -20.48 45.78
C ASP A 62 -62.53 -21.26 44.56
N GLU A 63 -63.12 -22.48 44.64
CA GLU A 63 -63.81 -23.24 45.71
C GLU A 63 -63.49 -24.79 45.69
N PRO A 64 -64.01 -25.63 46.64
CA PRO A 64 -63.44 -26.96 46.97
C PRO A 64 -64.31 -28.23 46.67
N PHE A 65 -63.89 -29.39 47.23
CA PHE A 65 -64.42 -30.78 47.13
C PHE A 65 -64.05 -31.57 45.86
N SER A 66 -63.79 -32.89 45.87
CA SER A 66 -63.77 -33.92 46.94
C SER A 66 -62.72 -35.01 46.61
N PRO A 67 -62.11 -35.73 47.58
CA PRO A 67 -61.06 -36.72 47.29
C PRO A 67 -61.61 -38.12 47.00
N ASP A 68 -61.33 -38.64 45.80
CA ASP A 68 -61.54 -40.06 45.45
C ASP A 68 -60.25 -40.87 45.60
N LYS A 69 -60.38 -42.15 45.95
CA LYS A 69 -59.24 -42.99 46.37
C LYS A 69 -58.42 -43.53 45.19
N PRO A 70 -57.07 -43.60 45.30
CA PRO A 70 -56.29 -44.54 44.51
C PRO A 70 -56.74 -45.97 44.79
N LYS A 71 -56.73 -46.81 43.75
CA LYS A 71 -56.93 -48.27 43.88
C LYS A 71 -55.61 -48.97 44.15
N ASP A 72 -55.69 -50.08 44.86
CA ASP A 72 -54.57 -50.97 45.15
C ASP A 72 -53.98 -51.57 43.86
N LEU A 73 -52.64 -51.72 43.83
CA LEU A 73 -51.94 -52.52 42.83
C LEU A 73 -50.72 -53.21 43.46
N GLU A 74 -50.98 -54.44 43.87
CA GLU A 74 -50.06 -55.56 44.18
C GLU A 74 -48.99 -55.38 45.27
N GLU A 75 -48.98 -56.36 46.19
CA GLU A 75 -48.16 -56.38 47.39
C GLU A 75 -46.72 -56.85 47.09
N ASN A 76 -45.77 -56.28 47.82
CA ASN A 76 -44.37 -56.72 47.84
C ASN A 76 -44.27 -58.10 48.52
N PRO A 77 -43.59 -59.12 47.96
CA PRO A 77 -43.41 -60.40 48.62
C PRO A 77 -42.62 -60.26 49.93
N ASP A 78 -43.14 -60.90 50.98
CA ASP A 78 -42.62 -60.85 52.34
C ASP A 78 -41.29 -61.63 52.44
N TYR A 79 -40.18 -60.95 52.74
CA TYR A 79 -38.85 -61.57 52.92
C TYR A 79 -38.44 -61.55 54.41
N PRO A 80 -37.88 -62.66 54.95
CA PRO A 80 -37.64 -62.81 56.38
C PRO A 80 -36.52 -61.88 56.92
N LEU A 81 -36.85 -61.12 57.95
CA LEU A 81 -36.03 -60.05 58.57
C LEU A 81 -34.80 -60.54 59.39
N TRP A 82 -34.13 -61.61 58.98
CA TRP A 82 -32.93 -62.13 59.66
C TRP A 82 -31.82 -62.65 58.73
N GLU A 83 -32.00 -62.58 57.42
CA GLU A 83 -30.92 -62.87 56.45
C GLU A 83 -30.23 -61.57 56.00
N SER A 84 -28.90 -61.59 55.94
CA SER A 84 -28.08 -60.45 55.53
C SER A 84 -28.20 -60.21 54.02
N TYR A 85 -29.19 -59.43 53.58
CA TYR A 85 -29.34 -59.05 52.17
C TYR A 85 -28.72 -57.69 51.82
N VAL A 86 -28.27 -57.58 50.57
CA VAL A 86 -27.85 -56.35 49.89
C VAL A 86 -28.64 -56.25 48.60
N GLU A 87 -29.26 -55.12 48.34
CA GLU A 87 -30.04 -54.88 47.12
C GLU A 87 -29.26 -53.97 46.16
N ILE A 88 -29.14 -54.35 44.89
CA ILE A 88 -28.59 -53.49 43.85
C ILE A 88 -29.72 -52.62 43.31
N ILE A 89 -29.63 -51.31 43.52
CA ILE A 89 -30.57 -50.33 42.95
C ILE A 89 -30.28 -50.17 41.46
N SER A 90 -29.03 -49.82 41.12
CA SER A 90 -28.59 -49.60 39.74
C SER A 90 -27.07 -49.76 39.59
N THR A 91 -26.63 -49.99 38.36
CA THR A 91 -25.21 -50.04 37.97
C THR A 91 -24.99 -49.15 36.75
N SER A 92 -23.90 -48.40 36.73
CA SER A 92 -23.51 -47.48 35.66
C SER A 92 -22.06 -47.71 35.23
N VAL A 93 -21.76 -47.38 33.98
CA VAL A 93 -20.44 -47.55 33.35
C VAL A 93 -20.05 -46.23 32.71
N THR A 94 -18.77 -45.88 32.67
CA THR A 94 -18.30 -44.73 31.87
C THR A 94 -18.17 -45.09 30.39
N PRO A 95 -18.60 -44.22 29.46
CA PRO A 95 -18.38 -44.45 28.03
C PRO A 95 -16.88 -44.42 27.70
N VAL A 96 -16.48 -45.16 26.66
CA VAL A 96 -15.12 -45.16 26.11
C VAL A 96 -15.14 -44.74 24.64
N THR A 97 -14.01 -44.25 24.13
CA THR A 97 -13.80 -44.01 22.70
C THR A 97 -12.89 -45.10 22.13
N LEU A 98 -13.28 -45.68 21.00
CA LEU A 98 -12.45 -46.58 20.20
C LEU A 98 -12.09 -45.92 18.86
N TYR A 99 -10.85 -46.09 18.44
CA TYR A 99 -10.30 -45.63 17.18
C TYR A 99 -10.16 -46.81 16.19
N LEU A 100 -10.58 -46.60 14.95
CA LEU A 100 -10.45 -47.59 13.89
C LEU A 100 -8.98 -47.82 13.51
N ASN A 101 -8.70 -49.01 12.96
CA ASN A 101 -7.41 -49.39 12.37
C ASN A 101 -6.22 -49.48 13.34
N GLU A 102 -6.45 -49.44 14.66
CA GLU A 102 -5.40 -49.59 15.68
C GLU A 102 -5.82 -50.47 16.88
N ASN A 103 -4.84 -50.79 17.74
CA ASN A 103 -5.08 -51.42 19.03
C ASN A 103 -5.48 -50.39 20.09
N ASN A 104 -6.65 -50.59 20.71
CA ASN A 104 -7.21 -49.67 21.69
C ASN A 104 -7.09 -50.24 23.10
N ASP A 105 -6.24 -49.64 23.92
CA ASP A 105 -6.19 -49.86 25.36
C ASP A 105 -6.98 -48.74 26.06
N VAL A 106 -8.11 -49.10 26.66
CA VAL A 106 -9.07 -48.16 27.26
C VAL A 106 -9.51 -48.63 28.64
N THR A 107 -9.67 -47.70 29.57
CA THR A 107 -10.16 -47.99 30.92
C THR A 107 -11.61 -47.56 31.10
N THR A 108 -12.34 -48.24 31.98
CA THR A 108 -13.69 -47.83 32.36
C THR A 108 -13.92 -47.93 33.87
N ASN A 109 -14.86 -47.13 34.38
CA ASN A 109 -15.26 -47.11 35.78
C ASN A 109 -16.66 -47.73 35.89
N LEU A 110 -16.87 -48.57 36.92
CA LEU A 110 -18.16 -49.17 37.26
C LEU A 110 -18.71 -48.52 38.53
N GLY A 111 -19.77 -47.74 38.41
CA GLY A 111 -20.51 -47.21 39.55
C GLY A 111 -21.64 -48.16 39.94
N VAL A 112 -21.74 -48.51 41.23
CA VAL A 112 -22.84 -49.33 41.76
C VAL A 112 -23.54 -48.57 42.87
N GLN A 113 -24.87 -48.56 42.82
CA GLN A 113 -25.73 -48.03 43.86
C GLN A 113 -26.41 -49.20 44.57
N PHE A 114 -26.11 -49.38 45.85
CA PHE A 114 -26.73 -50.39 46.71
C PHE A 114 -27.76 -49.75 47.64
N ASP A 115 -28.79 -50.52 47.99
CA ASP A 115 -29.53 -50.38 49.23
C ASP A 115 -29.04 -51.47 50.19
N ALA A 116 -28.64 -51.09 51.39
CA ALA A 116 -27.99 -51.98 52.35
C ALA A 116 -28.25 -51.48 53.78
N PRO A 117 -29.11 -52.15 54.58
CA PRO A 117 -29.45 -51.69 55.93
C PRO A 117 -28.31 -51.83 56.95
N PHE A 118 -27.17 -52.41 56.55
CA PHE A 118 -25.95 -52.58 57.34
C PHE A 118 -24.70 -52.53 56.44
N ALA A 119 -23.53 -52.33 57.03
CA ALA A 119 -22.27 -52.39 56.31
C ALA A 119 -21.81 -53.84 56.09
N VAL A 120 -21.49 -54.21 54.84
CA VAL A 120 -20.90 -55.52 54.51
C VAL A 120 -19.39 -55.38 54.40
N SER A 121 -18.64 -56.17 55.19
CA SER A 121 -17.17 -56.18 55.19
C SER A 121 -16.63 -57.59 55.40
N GLY A 122 -15.69 -58.02 54.57
CA GLY A 122 -15.16 -59.38 54.56
C GLY A 122 -14.12 -59.60 53.47
N SER A 123 -13.78 -60.86 53.19
CA SER A 123 -13.03 -61.24 51.99
C SER A 123 -13.96 -61.61 50.85
N ASP A 124 -13.46 -61.49 49.61
CA ASP A 124 -14.05 -62.08 48.41
C ASP A 124 -15.54 -61.73 48.21
N LEU A 125 -15.88 -60.46 48.44
CA LEU A 125 -17.26 -59.99 48.42
C LEU A 125 -17.82 -59.86 47.00
N TRP A 126 -16.97 -59.42 46.06
CA TRP A 126 -17.39 -58.95 44.74
C TRP A 126 -16.57 -59.56 43.61
N GLU A 127 -17.28 -60.00 42.58
CA GLU A 127 -16.74 -60.24 41.24
C GLU A 127 -17.28 -59.13 40.31
N VAL A 128 -16.44 -58.62 39.41
CA VAL A 128 -16.86 -57.78 38.30
C VAL A 128 -16.38 -58.40 36.99
N SER A 129 -17.28 -58.39 36.01
CA SER A 129 -16.97 -58.71 34.62
C SER A 129 -17.27 -57.52 33.71
N THR A 130 -16.40 -57.22 32.74
CA THR A 130 -16.58 -56.18 31.73
C THR A 130 -16.47 -56.74 30.32
N TRP A 131 -17.28 -56.24 29.40
CA TRP A 131 -17.28 -56.67 27.99
C TRP A 131 -17.94 -55.62 27.09
N PHE A 132 -17.81 -55.80 25.77
CA PHE A 132 -18.51 -55.00 24.78
C PHE A 132 -19.68 -55.76 24.14
N SER A 133 -20.79 -55.07 23.90
CA SER A 133 -21.99 -55.61 23.25
C SER A 133 -22.45 -54.75 22.07
N LYS A 134 -23.30 -55.36 21.22
CA LYS A 134 -24.11 -54.66 20.21
C LYS A 134 -25.39 -54.05 20.80
N ASN A 135 -25.84 -54.53 21.96
CA ASN A 135 -27.13 -54.20 22.56
C ASN A 135 -26.98 -53.29 23.78
N LYS A 136 -27.91 -52.34 23.93
CA LYS A 136 -27.87 -51.27 24.94
C LYS A 136 -27.93 -51.76 26.40
N ASP A 137 -28.44 -52.96 26.63
CA ASP A 137 -28.58 -53.64 27.93
C ASP A 137 -27.53 -54.74 28.15
N GLY A 138 -26.52 -54.82 27.28
CA GLY A 138 -25.48 -55.84 27.33
C GLY A 138 -25.96 -57.27 27.03
N SER A 139 -27.21 -57.46 26.60
CA SER A 139 -27.77 -58.75 26.22
C SER A 139 -27.17 -59.29 24.91
N GLY A 140 -27.50 -60.54 24.58
CA GLY A 140 -27.01 -61.26 23.41
C GLY A 140 -26.04 -62.39 23.79
N SER A 141 -25.83 -63.32 22.86
CA SER A 141 -24.95 -64.49 23.05
C SER A 141 -23.45 -64.19 22.89
N VAL A 142 -23.10 -63.00 22.39
CA VAL A 142 -21.70 -62.60 22.13
C VAL A 142 -21.32 -61.46 23.08
N ARG A 143 -20.46 -61.77 24.05
CA ARG A 143 -19.77 -60.79 24.90
C ARG A 143 -18.38 -60.54 24.31
N SER A 144 -18.24 -59.51 23.48
CA SER A 144 -16.97 -59.19 22.82
C SER A 144 -15.91 -58.76 23.85
N ASN A 145 -14.69 -59.31 23.75
CA ASN A 145 -13.55 -58.97 24.60
C ASN A 145 -13.84 -59.07 26.12
N LEU A 146 -14.69 -60.03 26.52
CA LEU A 146 -15.04 -60.30 27.92
C LEU A 146 -13.80 -60.49 28.80
N ARG A 147 -13.70 -59.66 29.84
CA ARG A 147 -12.81 -59.84 30.99
C ARG A 147 -13.66 -60.20 32.20
N GLU A 148 -13.51 -61.42 32.69
CA GLU A 148 -14.05 -61.85 33.98
C GLU A 148 -12.99 -61.57 35.08
N GLN A 149 -13.44 -61.37 36.32
CA GLN A 149 -12.58 -61.13 37.48
C GLN A 149 -11.60 -59.95 37.35
N THR A 150 -12.08 -58.79 36.89
CA THR A 150 -11.28 -57.56 36.74
C THR A 150 -10.89 -56.87 38.05
N LEU A 151 -11.06 -57.54 39.20
CA LEU A 151 -10.81 -56.98 40.53
C LEU A 151 -9.59 -57.64 41.20
N THR A 152 -8.63 -56.83 41.61
CA THR A 152 -7.60 -57.24 42.57
C THR A 152 -8.22 -57.67 43.90
N GLN A 153 -7.50 -58.44 44.72
CA GLN A 153 -7.98 -58.86 46.04
C GLN A 153 -8.44 -57.68 46.93
N ARG A 154 -7.78 -56.52 46.81
CA ARG A 154 -8.16 -55.29 47.54
C ARG A 154 -9.51 -54.71 47.07
N GLN A 155 -9.84 -54.88 45.79
CA GLN A 155 -11.13 -54.49 45.20
C GLN A 155 -12.22 -55.55 45.49
N LYS A 156 -11.90 -56.84 45.50
CA LYS A 156 -12.81 -57.92 45.95
C LYS A 156 -13.24 -57.74 47.41
N ASN A 157 -12.29 -57.41 48.30
CA ASN A 157 -12.52 -57.20 49.73
C ASN A 157 -13.10 -55.81 50.06
N LYS A 158 -13.65 -55.08 49.08
CA LYS A 158 -14.12 -53.70 49.27
C LYS A 158 -15.47 -53.69 50.00
N SER A 159 -15.45 -53.27 51.25
CA SER A 159 -16.66 -53.18 52.08
C SER A 159 -17.70 -52.19 51.52
N ILE A 160 -18.98 -52.56 51.58
CA ILE A 160 -20.09 -51.60 51.48
C ILE A 160 -20.13 -50.77 52.76
N LYS A 161 -20.44 -49.49 52.61
CA LYS A 161 -20.89 -48.61 53.69
C LYS A 161 -22.21 -47.97 53.23
N PRO A 162 -23.26 -47.95 54.06
CA PRO A 162 -24.46 -47.18 53.76
C PRO A 162 -24.12 -45.72 53.41
N ASP A 163 -24.92 -45.14 52.51
CA ASP A 163 -24.79 -43.75 52.06
C ASP A 163 -23.42 -43.37 51.47
N LYS A 164 -22.69 -44.32 50.86
CA LYS A 164 -21.41 -44.06 50.17
C LYS A 164 -21.41 -44.65 48.75
N PRO A 165 -20.92 -43.90 47.74
CA PRO A 165 -20.92 -44.36 46.34
C PRO A 165 -19.95 -45.54 46.16
N PHE A 166 -20.43 -46.62 45.56
CA PHE A 166 -19.64 -47.84 45.40
C PHE A 166 -19.05 -47.94 43.99
N ASN A 167 -17.95 -47.23 43.76
CA ASN A 167 -17.28 -47.22 42.45
C ASN A 167 -16.07 -48.15 42.39
N TYR A 168 -15.90 -48.86 41.27
CA TYR A 168 -14.60 -49.36 40.81
C TYR A 168 -14.09 -48.44 39.72
N PHE A 169 -12.79 -48.17 39.74
CA PHE A 169 -12.12 -47.31 38.77
C PHE A 169 -11.08 -48.13 38.00
N GLU A 170 -10.72 -47.65 36.81
CA GLU A 170 -9.58 -48.16 36.02
C GLU A 170 -9.71 -49.66 35.71
N LEU A 171 -10.89 -50.10 35.26
CA LEU A 171 -11.11 -51.45 34.76
C LEU A 171 -10.63 -51.53 33.30
N ASP A 172 -9.48 -52.18 33.10
CA ASP A 172 -8.82 -52.30 31.79
C ASP A 172 -9.66 -53.06 30.76
N GLN A 173 -9.69 -52.54 29.54
CA GLN A 173 -10.15 -53.21 28.33
C GLN A 173 -9.13 -53.01 27.21
N ASN A 174 -8.91 -54.07 26.44
CA ASN A 174 -8.09 -54.05 25.23
C ASN A 174 -8.98 -54.46 24.04
N VAL A 175 -8.93 -53.70 22.95
CA VAL A 175 -9.67 -53.95 21.70
C VAL A 175 -8.79 -53.68 20.48
N ASP A 176 -8.27 -54.74 19.88
CA ASP A 176 -7.65 -54.64 18.56
C ASP A 176 -8.71 -54.41 17.47
N LEU A 177 -8.54 -53.32 16.70
CA LEU A 177 -9.31 -52.96 15.50
C LEU A 177 -8.41 -52.78 14.26
N SER A 178 -7.13 -53.18 14.33
CA SER A 178 -6.18 -53.14 13.21
C SER A 178 -6.52 -54.09 12.06
N ASP A 179 -7.43 -55.05 12.29
CA ASP A 179 -7.96 -55.99 11.29
C ASP A 179 -9.03 -55.39 10.37
N GLY A 180 -9.44 -54.13 10.59
CA GLY A 180 -10.50 -53.47 9.83
C GLY A 180 -11.93 -53.92 10.17
N THR A 181 -12.15 -54.76 11.20
CA THR A 181 -13.49 -55.20 11.63
C THR A 181 -14.39 -54.02 12.07
N GLY A 182 -13.77 -52.98 12.62
CA GLY A 182 -14.42 -51.77 13.12
C GLY A 182 -15.37 -51.97 14.31
N CYS A 183 -15.94 -50.86 14.80
CA CYS A 183 -16.73 -50.85 16.04
C CYS A 183 -18.10 -51.57 15.96
N GLY A 184 -18.41 -52.29 14.87
CA GLY A 184 -19.71 -52.90 14.62
C GLY A 184 -20.16 -53.93 15.67
N ARG A 185 -19.21 -54.55 16.40
CA ARG A 185 -19.46 -55.45 17.55
C ARG A 185 -19.19 -54.82 18.93
N TYR A 186 -18.88 -53.52 18.96
CA TYR A 186 -18.37 -52.75 20.10
C TYR A 186 -19.20 -51.48 20.35
N ARG A 187 -20.55 -51.57 20.29
CA ARG A 187 -21.44 -50.40 20.36
C ARG A 187 -21.68 -49.89 21.78
N TYR A 188 -21.62 -50.79 22.75
CA TYR A 188 -21.78 -50.50 24.18
C TYR A 188 -20.69 -51.20 24.96
N ILE A 189 -20.11 -50.50 25.93
CA ILE A 189 -19.24 -51.08 26.97
C ILE A 189 -20.11 -51.37 28.19
N CYS A 190 -20.02 -52.57 28.72
CA CYS A 190 -20.89 -53.08 29.78
C CYS A 190 -20.05 -53.64 30.93
N GLY A 191 -20.61 -53.54 32.13
CA GLY A 191 -20.05 -54.11 33.35
C GLY A 191 -21.15 -54.71 34.22
N GLU A 192 -20.88 -55.86 34.81
CA GLU A 192 -21.79 -56.60 35.68
C GLU A 192 -21.09 -56.93 36.99
N ILE A 193 -21.68 -56.52 38.11
CA ILE A 193 -21.22 -56.87 39.46
C ILE A 193 -21.98 -58.09 39.98
N ARG A 194 -21.27 -59.00 40.63
CA ARG A 194 -21.80 -60.22 41.24
C ARG A 194 -21.22 -60.43 42.63
N LYS A 195 -21.89 -61.29 43.39
CA LYS A 195 -21.32 -61.91 44.58
C LYS A 195 -20.27 -62.95 44.13
N ASP A 196 -19.08 -62.91 44.71
CA ASP A 196 -18.03 -63.91 44.51
C ASP A 196 -18.24 -65.03 45.56
N ASN A 197 -17.19 -65.48 46.28
CA ASN A 197 -17.28 -66.40 47.40
C ASN A 197 -17.06 -65.69 48.77
N PRO A 198 -18.02 -64.87 49.24
CA PRO A 198 -17.83 -63.96 50.35
C PRO A 198 -17.69 -64.64 51.71
N ASN A 199 -16.90 -64.00 52.58
CA ASN A 199 -16.81 -64.36 53.99
C ASN A 199 -16.80 -63.09 54.87
N PRO A 200 -17.84 -62.80 55.66
CA PRO A 200 -19.07 -63.58 55.84
C PRO A 200 -20.00 -63.54 54.62
N ASP A 201 -20.87 -64.55 54.50
CA ASP A 201 -21.83 -64.63 53.38
C ASP A 201 -23.02 -63.66 53.54
N PHE A 202 -23.62 -63.30 52.40
CA PHE A 202 -24.76 -62.42 52.29
C PHE A 202 -25.61 -62.77 51.04
N GLN A 203 -26.88 -62.37 51.02
CA GLN A 203 -27.73 -62.46 49.83
C GLN A 203 -27.56 -61.20 48.98
N LEU A 204 -27.43 -61.35 47.66
CA LEU A 204 -27.36 -60.24 46.72
C LEU A 204 -28.61 -60.27 45.83
N VAL A 205 -29.44 -59.23 45.93
CA VAL A 205 -30.75 -59.11 45.28
C VAL A 205 -30.70 -57.96 44.27
N GLU A 206 -31.42 -58.06 43.15
CA GLU A 206 -31.57 -56.95 42.19
C GLU A 206 -32.92 -56.25 42.38
N ARG A 207 -32.92 -54.92 42.58
CA ARG A 207 -34.16 -54.11 42.68
C ARG A 207 -35.05 -54.22 41.45
N LYS A 208 -34.42 -54.35 40.28
CA LYS A 208 -35.06 -54.59 38.98
C LYS A 208 -34.17 -55.53 38.17
N ARG A 209 -34.76 -56.34 37.29
CA ARG A 209 -34.00 -57.24 36.40
C ARG A 209 -32.94 -56.46 35.62
N LEU A 210 -31.67 -56.87 35.76
CA LEU A 210 -30.45 -56.23 35.27
C LEU A 210 -29.92 -55.04 36.10
N SER A 211 -30.38 -54.81 37.34
CA SER A 211 -29.79 -53.76 38.21
C SER A 211 -28.30 -53.97 38.50
N SER A 212 -27.81 -55.22 38.43
CA SER A 212 -26.38 -55.60 38.51
C SER A 212 -25.54 -55.16 37.32
N ARG A 213 -26.16 -54.75 36.21
CA ARG A 213 -25.49 -54.53 34.92
C ARG A 213 -25.70 -53.10 34.42
N GLY A 214 -24.60 -52.36 34.32
CA GLY A 214 -24.54 -51.08 33.61
C GLY A 214 -24.00 -51.26 32.20
N CYS A 215 -24.44 -50.41 31.28
CA CYS A 215 -23.84 -50.28 29.95
C CYS A 215 -23.83 -48.81 29.52
N ALA A 216 -22.73 -48.37 28.89
CA ALA A 216 -22.57 -47.06 28.30
C ALA A 216 -22.31 -47.17 26.79
N GLN A 217 -22.70 -46.14 26.03
CA GLN A 217 -22.44 -46.11 24.59
C GLN A 217 -20.95 -45.89 24.32
N VAL A 218 -20.42 -46.61 23.34
CA VAL A 218 -19.05 -46.41 22.85
C VAL A 218 -19.06 -45.39 21.72
N THR A 219 -18.15 -44.43 21.78
CA THR A 219 -17.85 -43.55 20.64
C THR A 219 -16.86 -44.26 19.72
N CYS A 220 -17.21 -44.43 18.45
CA CYS A 220 -16.26 -44.90 17.45
C CYS A 220 -15.76 -43.70 16.65
N LYS A 221 -14.45 -43.61 16.41
CA LYS A 221 -13.83 -42.62 15.52
C LYS A 221 -12.91 -43.32 14.53
N ASP A 222 -12.86 -42.87 13.29
CA ASP A 222 -11.65 -43.07 12.49
C ASP A 222 -10.66 -41.94 12.83
N ARG A 223 -9.36 -42.17 12.63
CA ARG A 223 -8.36 -41.09 12.55
C ARG A 223 -8.01 -40.75 11.09
N GLY A 224 -8.45 -41.56 10.13
CA GLY A 224 -8.13 -41.44 8.70
C GLY A 224 -9.34 -41.27 7.78
N SER A 225 -10.49 -40.80 8.26
CA SER A 225 -11.67 -40.51 7.42
C SER A 225 -12.13 -39.05 7.52
N ASP A 226 -11.48 -38.19 6.73
CA ASP A 226 -12.03 -37.00 6.07
C ASP A 226 -13.18 -36.23 6.75
N ASP A 227 -12.84 -35.45 7.78
CA ASP A 227 -13.11 -34.01 7.70
C ASP A 227 -11.74 -33.33 7.43
N PRO A 228 -11.62 -32.46 6.40
CA PRO A 228 -10.34 -31.82 6.08
C PRO A 228 -9.98 -30.78 7.15
N LYS A 229 -8.92 -31.05 7.93
CA LYS A 229 -8.51 -30.25 9.09
C LYS A 229 -8.65 -28.75 8.86
N THR A 230 -9.35 -28.04 9.74
CA THR A 230 -9.61 -26.62 9.53
C THR A 230 -8.43 -25.77 9.99
N VAL A 231 -8.18 -24.67 9.27
CA VAL A 231 -7.26 -23.62 9.71
C VAL A 231 -7.87 -22.27 9.46
N GLN A 232 -7.95 -21.45 10.51
CA GLN A 232 -8.30 -20.05 10.42
C GLN A 232 -7.19 -19.18 11.01
N PHE A 233 -6.57 -18.38 10.15
CA PHE A 233 -5.73 -17.28 10.62
C PHE A 233 -6.62 -16.21 11.26
N ASP A 234 -6.15 -15.65 12.37
CA ASP A 234 -6.73 -14.49 13.04
C ASP A 234 -6.01 -13.20 12.60
N SER A 235 -4.69 -13.20 12.68
CA SER A 235 -3.85 -12.05 12.35
C SER A 235 -2.44 -12.47 11.90
N VAL A 236 -1.80 -11.61 11.10
CA VAL A 236 -0.41 -11.74 10.64
C VAL A 236 0.35 -10.49 11.07
N GLN A 237 1.56 -10.63 11.61
CA GLN A 237 2.37 -9.50 12.10
C GLN A 237 3.85 -9.69 11.71
N PRO A 238 4.33 -9.01 10.65
CA PRO A 238 5.77 -8.92 10.37
C PRO A 238 6.49 -8.03 11.39
N THR A 239 7.78 -8.23 11.62
CA THR A 239 8.60 -7.33 12.46
C THR A 239 9.02 -6.06 11.70
N PRO A 240 9.08 -4.88 12.36
CA PRO A 240 9.59 -3.65 11.76
C PRO A 240 11.05 -3.80 11.28
N VAL A 241 11.39 -3.18 10.15
CA VAL A 241 12.75 -3.21 9.57
C VAL A 241 13.34 -1.82 9.40
N GLU A 242 14.67 -1.72 9.45
CA GLU A 242 15.40 -0.47 9.21
C GLU A 242 16.16 -0.52 7.88
N MET A 243 16.33 0.65 7.23
CA MET A 243 17.06 0.77 5.97
C MET A 243 17.89 2.04 5.89
N THR A 244 19.02 2.00 5.20
CA THR A 244 19.88 3.15 4.93
C THR A 244 19.51 3.82 3.59
N ILE A 245 19.29 5.13 3.62
CA ILE A 245 19.05 5.97 2.44
C ILE A 245 20.37 6.16 1.68
N GLY A 246 20.35 6.07 0.35
CA GLY A 246 21.55 6.13 -0.49
C GLY A 246 22.20 4.77 -0.78
N GLU A 247 21.65 3.67 -0.25
CA GLU A 247 22.27 2.34 -0.34
C GLU A 247 21.35 1.26 -0.95
N ARG A 248 21.93 0.08 -1.22
CA ARG A 248 21.18 -1.15 -1.54
C ARG A 248 21.01 -1.98 -0.28
N ASN A 249 19.80 -2.00 0.23
CA ASN A 249 19.44 -2.68 1.47
C ASN A 249 19.05 -4.13 1.17
N THR A 250 19.55 -5.05 1.99
CA THR A 250 18.98 -6.39 2.18
C THR A 250 18.60 -6.48 3.65
N VAL A 251 17.33 -6.79 3.92
CA VAL A 251 16.77 -6.86 5.28
C VAL A 251 15.99 -8.15 5.41
N SER A 252 15.85 -8.67 6.62
CA SER A 252 14.90 -9.72 6.95
C SER A 252 13.80 -9.22 7.86
N THR A 253 12.66 -9.92 7.86
CA THR A 253 11.53 -9.68 8.77
C THR A 253 11.01 -11.04 9.24
N ASP A 254 10.61 -11.11 10.50
CA ASP A 254 10.00 -12.30 11.10
C ASP A 254 8.50 -12.11 11.11
N VAL A 255 7.75 -13.15 10.75
CA VAL A 255 6.30 -13.08 10.61
C VAL A 255 5.66 -13.97 11.66
N ALA A 256 5.10 -13.34 12.70
CA ALA A 256 4.21 -14.00 13.64
C ALA A 256 2.83 -14.20 13.01
N VAL A 257 2.24 -15.37 13.20
CA VAL A 257 0.89 -15.70 12.72
C VAL A 257 0.04 -16.20 13.89
N THR A 258 -1.05 -15.48 14.18
CA THR A 258 -2.03 -15.87 15.19
C THR A 258 -3.11 -16.73 14.52
N PHE A 259 -3.47 -17.85 15.14
CA PHE A 259 -4.60 -18.68 14.71
C PHE A 259 -5.84 -18.43 15.57
N ASN A 260 -7.02 -18.51 14.96
CA ASN A 260 -8.27 -18.61 15.70
C ASN A 260 -8.42 -20.04 16.23
N GLN A 261 -8.20 -20.23 17.53
CA GLN A 261 -8.13 -21.53 18.19
C GLN A 261 -9.46 -22.29 18.24
N GLU A 262 -10.60 -21.59 18.13
CA GLU A 262 -11.92 -22.22 18.07
C GLU A 262 -12.20 -22.88 16.70
N ASN A 263 -11.48 -22.49 15.66
CA ASN A 263 -11.71 -22.84 14.26
C ASN A 263 -10.45 -23.37 13.55
N THR A 264 -9.43 -23.81 14.31
CA THR A 264 -8.18 -24.38 13.81
C THR A 264 -7.84 -25.67 14.55
N ASP A 265 -7.60 -26.75 13.81
CA ASP A 265 -7.18 -28.02 14.41
C ASP A 265 -5.75 -27.92 15.00
N PRO A 266 -5.52 -28.39 16.25
CA PRO A 266 -4.24 -28.27 16.94
C PRO A 266 -3.16 -29.28 16.51
N ASP A 267 -3.44 -30.08 15.47
CA ASP A 267 -2.58 -31.16 14.97
C ASP A 267 -2.27 -30.99 13.47
N VAL A 268 -2.28 -29.76 12.92
CA VAL A 268 -2.03 -29.54 11.48
C VAL A 268 -0.53 -29.65 11.17
N ALA A 269 -0.14 -30.80 10.64
CA ALA A 269 1.24 -31.14 10.29
C ALA A 269 1.28 -31.87 8.93
N GLY A 270 2.35 -31.65 8.16
CA GLY A 270 2.52 -32.18 6.81
C GLY A 270 3.59 -31.41 6.03
N GLU A 271 3.81 -31.78 4.77
CA GLU A 271 4.68 -31.05 3.85
C GLU A 271 3.87 -29.97 3.10
N GLY A 272 4.49 -28.84 2.76
CA GLY A 272 3.87 -27.84 1.86
C GLY A 272 2.61 -27.16 2.42
N LEU A 273 2.55 -26.94 3.73
CA LEU A 273 1.43 -26.32 4.43
C LEU A 273 1.25 -24.85 4.03
N TRP A 274 2.33 -24.08 4.07
CA TRP A 274 2.29 -22.61 4.04
C TRP A 274 3.09 -22.03 2.88
N GLN A 275 2.51 -21.01 2.23
CA GLN A 275 3.24 -20.08 1.38
C GLN A 275 3.13 -18.67 1.97
N ALA A 276 4.28 -18.08 2.33
CA ALA A 276 4.36 -16.68 2.68
C ALA A 276 4.90 -15.85 1.52
N SER A 277 4.32 -14.68 1.30
CA SER A 277 4.82 -13.66 0.38
C SER A 277 5.12 -12.37 1.14
N VAL A 278 6.24 -11.71 0.85
CA VAL A 278 6.64 -10.43 1.50
C VAL A 278 6.94 -9.35 0.48
N TRP A 279 6.58 -8.10 0.78
CA TRP A 279 6.82 -6.94 -0.06
C TRP A 279 6.89 -5.64 0.74
N PHE A 280 7.40 -4.58 0.10
CA PHE A 280 7.29 -3.21 0.62
C PHE A 280 6.07 -2.49 0.07
N SER A 281 5.38 -1.77 0.94
CA SER A 281 4.22 -0.92 0.65
C SER A 281 4.48 0.55 0.99
N LYS A 282 3.69 1.45 0.38
CA LYS A 282 3.57 2.85 0.81
C LYS A 282 2.52 3.03 1.91
N ASP A 283 1.52 2.15 1.92
CA ASP A 283 0.29 2.26 2.68
C ASP A 283 0.19 1.11 3.71
N ASP A 284 -0.34 1.38 4.89
CA ASP A 284 -0.19 0.62 6.15
C ASP A 284 -1.03 -0.66 6.23
N ASP A 285 -2.03 -0.78 5.37
CA ASP A 285 -2.85 -1.96 5.13
C ASP A 285 -2.29 -2.89 4.02
N GLY A 286 -1.14 -2.52 3.44
CA GLY A 286 -0.51 -3.23 2.33
C GLY A 286 -1.31 -3.14 1.02
N PHE A 287 -2.23 -2.18 0.87
CA PHE A 287 -2.89 -1.89 -0.41
C PHE A 287 -1.97 -1.08 -1.34
N GLY A 288 -2.40 -0.88 -2.58
CA GLY A 288 -1.63 -0.16 -3.59
C GLY A 288 -0.54 -1.00 -4.25
N ARG A 289 0.61 -0.38 -4.56
CA ARG A 289 1.65 -0.98 -5.41
C ARG A 289 2.75 -1.64 -4.58
N ALA A 290 2.72 -2.97 -4.52
CA ALA A 290 3.82 -3.77 -3.99
C ALA A 290 5.15 -3.46 -4.69
N THR A 291 6.23 -3.39 -3.90
CA THR A 291 7.60 -3.16 -4.35
C THR A 291 8.53 -4.20 -3.73
N GLY A 292 9.39 -4.83 -4.52
CA GLY A 292 10.32 -5.85 -4.01
C GLY A 292 9.60 -7.11 -3.50
N LEU A 293 8.51 -7.50 -4.16
CA LEU A 293 7.72 -8.69 -3.83
C LEU A 293 8.56 -9.96 -3.98
N VAL A 294 8.51 -10.81 -2.96
CA VAL A 294 8.99 -12.20 -2.96
C VAL A 294 7.76 -13.08 -2.71
N GLU A 295 7.37 -13.89 -3.70
CA GLU A 295 6.10 -14.65 -3.66
C GLU A 295 6.17 -15.96 -2.86
N SER A 296 7.37 -16.55 -2.75
CA SER A 296 7.69 -17.70 -1.91
C SER A 296 8.89 -17.37 -1.05
N ALA A 297 8.64 -16.79 0.11
CA ALA A 297 9.68 -16.29 1.02
C ALA A 297 10.17 -17.32 2.06
N LEU A 298 9.50 -18.47 2.16
CA LEU A 298 9.80 -19.52 3.13
C LEU A 298 10.78 -20.56 2.57
N THR A 299 11.57 -21.16 3.45
CA THR A 299 12.26 -22.43 3.18
C THR A 299 11.26 -23.60 3.17
N ALA A 300 11.68 -24.77 2.67
CA ALA A 300 10.85 -25.99 2.70
C ALA A 300 10.46 -26.40 4.14
N ASP A 301 11.40 -26.25 5.09
CA ASP A 301 11.18 -26.55 6.51
C ASP A 301 10.15 -25.59 7.13
N GLN A 302 10.28 -24.28 6.85
CA GLN A 302 9.33 -23.25 7.30
C GLN A 302 7.93 -23.44 6.68
N GLY A 303 7.87 -23.78 5.38
CA GLY A 303 6.62 -24.12 4.68
C GLY A 303 5.96 -25.40 5.20
N SER A 304 6.67 -26.21 6.00
CA SER A 304 6.20 -27.48 6.59
C SER A 304 6.13 -27.44 8.13
N LYS A 305 6.33 -26.26 8.74
CA LYS A 305 6.24 -26.08 10.21
C LYS A 305 4.83 -26.45 10.69
N PRO A 306 4.65 -27.38 11.65
CA PRO A 306 3.32 -27.76 12.13
C PRO A 306 2.66 -26.64 12.93
N VAL A 307 1.33 -26.70 13.05
CA VAL A 307 0.60 -26.02 14.13
C VAL A 307 0.67 -26.94 15.36
N ASP A 308 1.66 -26.69 16.23
CA ASP A 308 1.89 -27.42 17.48
C ASP A 308 1.74 -26.53 18.73
N ASN A 309 2.11 -25.25 18.62
CA ASN A 309 1.89 -24.22 19.62
C ASN A 309 1.26 -22.96 18.99
N PHE A 310 -0.04 -22.74 19.24
CA PHE A 310 -0.78 -21.57 18.76
C PHE A 310 -0.19 -20.21 19.17
N ASN A 311 0.68 -20.16 20.18
CA ASN A 311 1.27 -18.92 20.70
C ASN A 311 2.68 -18.62 20.16
N GLU A 312 3.27 -19.51 19.35
CA GLU A 312 4.70 -19.47 18.97
C GLU A 312 4.93 -19.77 17.47
N PHE A 313 3.89 -19.57 16.66
CA PHE A 313 3.99 -19.70 15.20
C PHE A 313 4.62 -18.44 14.59
N ILE A 314 5.95 -18.37 14.69
CA ILE A 314 6.81 -17.41 13.99
C ILE A 314 7.46 -18.09 12.79
N LEU A 315 7.55 -17.37 11.68
CA LEU A 315 8.32 -17.68 10.47
C LEU A 315 9.47 -16.67 10.38
N GLU A 316 10.70 -17.12 10.55
CA GLU A 316 11.86 -16.25 10.82
C GLU A 316 12.65 -15.87 9.55
N ASP A 317 13.30 -14.72 9.59
CA ASP A 317 14.36 -14.30 8.64
C ASP A 317 13.92 -14.15 7.15
N LEU A 318 12.66 -13.82 6.86
CA LEU A 318 12.14 -13.66 5.49
C LEU A 318 12.81 -12.45 4.80
N GLN A 319 13.66 -12.69 3.80
CA GLN A 319 14.51 -11.65 3.21
C GLN A 319 13.81 -10.81 2.12
N LEU A 320 13.99 -9.49 2.20
CA LEU A 320 13.62 -8.50 1.17
C LEU A 320 14.85 -7.69 0.71
N LYS A 321 14.75 -7.12 -0.50
CA LYS A 321 15.79 -6.26 -1.10
C LYS A 321 15.20 -4.96 -1.61
N ALA A 322 15.84 -3.84 -1.28
CA ALA A 322 15.40 -2.50 -1.65
C ALA A 322 16.57 -1.63 -2.11
N ASP A 323 16.41 -0.98 -3.27
CA ASP A 323 17.39 -0.01 -3.79
C ASP A 323 16.92 1.41 -3.42
N LEU A 324 17.68 2.09 -2.56
CA LEU A 324 17.40 3.44 -2.03
C LEU A 324 18.43 4.47 -2.52
N ARG A 325 19.31 4.12 -3.48
CA ARG A 325 20.36 5.01 -4.01
C ARG A 325 19.81 6.30 -4.65
N ASP A 326 18.63 6.23 -5.27
CA ASP A 326 17.93 7.38 -5.87
C ASP A 326 16.81 7.97 -4.97
N ALA A 327 16.71 7.53 -3.71
CA ALA A 327 15.58 7.83 -2.83
C ALA A 327 15.84 9.00 -1.87
N VAL A 328 14.82 9.85 -1.66
CA VAL A 328 14.86 11.00 -0.73
C VAL A 328 14.09 10.65 0.55
N GLY A 329 14.42 9.51 1.16
CA GLY A 329 13.65 8.86 2.24
C GLY A 329 12.87 7.62 1.77
N CYS A 330 12.14 6.96 2.69
CA CYS A 330 11.45 5.69 2.40
C CYS A 330 10.56 5.72 1.15
N GLY A 331 9.83 6.82 0.91
CA GLY A 331 9.03 7.02 -0.30
C GLY A 331 7.93 5.97 -0.49
N LYS A 332 8.25 4.91 -1.25
CA LYS A 332 7.42 3.74 -1.56
C LYS A 332 7.68 2.51 -0.67
N TYR A 333 8.68 2.59 0.21
CA TYR A 333 9.10 1.54 1.14
C TYR A 333 8.77 1.93 2.59
N ARG A 334 7.54 2.35 2.88
CA ARG A 334 7.12 2.87 4.20
C ARG A 334 6.73 1.76 5.18
N TYR A 335 6.23 0.65 4.66
CA TYR A 335 5.82 -0.51 5.42
C TYR A 335 6.41 -1.76 4.79
N VAL A 336 6.83 -2.72 5.61
CA VAL A 336 7.10 -4.10 5.20
C VAL A 336 5.82 -4.89 5.47
N CYS A 337 5.38 -5.65 4.49
CA CYS A 337 4.11 -6.37 4.53
C CYS A 337 4.34 -7.84 4.23
N ALA A 338 3.61 -8.70 4.94
CA ALA A 338 3.61 -10.14 4.77
C ALA A 338 2.19 -10.64 4.49
N GLN A 339 2.06 -11.65 3.64
CA GLN A 339 0.84 -12.44 3.44
C GLN A 339 1.13 -13.91 3.73
N ILE A 340 0.24 -14.58 4.47
CA ILE A 340 0.24 -16.03 4.64
C ILE A 340 -0.95 -16.67 3.91
N ARG A 341 -0.74 -17.82 3.28
CA ARG A 341 -1.81 -18.63 2.67
C ARG A 341 -1.47 -20.12 2.64
N LYS A 342 -2.51 -20.95 2.47
CA LYS A 342 -2.37 -22.36 2.08
C LYS A 342 -1.58 -22.46 0.78
N ASP A 343 -0.64 -23.41 0.73
CA ASP A 343 0.10 -23.78 -0.47
C ASP A 343 -0.49 -25.06 -1.11
N ASN A 344 0.31 -26.11 -1.31
CA ASN A 344 -0.13 -27.42 -1.81
C ASN A 344 0.19 -28.53 -0.76
N PRO A 345 -0.57 -28.59 0.34
CA PRO A 345 -0.24 -29.41 1.50
C PRO A 345 -0.47 -30.91 1.29
N VAL A 346 0.34 -31.71 1.98
CA VAL A 346 0.17 -33.16 2.11
C VAL A 346 0.35 -33.58 3.57
N PRO A 347 -0.69 -34.06 4.28
CA PRO A 347 -2.08 -34.21 3.86
C PRO A 347 -2.81 -32.86 3.67
N ASP A 348 -3.96 -32.86 2.98
CA ASP A 348 -4.71 -31.63 2.71
C ASP A 348 -5.50 -31.10 3.92
N TYR A 349 -5.74 -29.79 3.95
CA TYR A 349 -6.45 -29.08 5.02
C TYR A 349 -7.34 -27.94 4.49
N GLN A 350 -8.44 -27.64 5.18
CA GLN A 350 -9.38 -26.58 4.79
C GLN A 350 -9.05 -25.24 5.46
N GLN A 351 -8.32 -24.37 4.76
CA GLN A 351 -8.19 -22.97 5.16
C GLN A 351 -9.56 -22.25 5.04
N ILE A 352 -10.09 -21.77 6.16
CA ILE A 352 -11.32 -20.95 6.26
C ILE A 352 -10.98 -19.51 6.70
N GLY A 353 -12.00 -18.65 6.85
CA GLY A 353 -11.82 -17.29 7.37
C GLY A 353 -10.87 -16.37 6.56
N LYS A 354 -10.78 -16.55 5.24
CA LYS A 354 -9.79 -15.92 4.34
C LYS A 354 -9.96 -14.40 4.11
N SER A 355 -10.16 -13.61 5.16
CA SER A 355 -10.19 -12.15 5.06
C SER A 355 -8.78 -11.61 4.76
N ARG A 356 -8.67 -10.44 4.13
CA ARG A 356 -7.37 -9.79 3.92
C ARG A 356 -6.73 -9.40 5.26
N ALA A 357 -7.52 -8.89 6.21
CA ALA A 357 -7.02 -8.46 7.53
C ALA A 357 -6.46 -9.61 8.39
N SER A 358 -6.93 -10.84 8.19
CA SER A 358 -6.41 -12.03 8.88
C SER A 358 -5.30 -12.76 8.13
N THR A 359 -5.09 -12.47 6.84
CA THR A 359 -4.05 -13.11 6.01
C THR A 359 -2.91 -12.19 5.62
N VAL A 360 -3.05 -10.87 5.80
CA VAL A 360 -2.06 -9.83 5.47
C VAL A 360 -1.84 -8.93 6.68
N GLY A 361 -0.58 -8.68 7.00
CA GLY A 361 -0.18 -7.69 8.00
C GLY A 361 1.02 -6.88 7.54
N CYS A 362 1.20 -5.70 8.14
CA CYS A 362 2.29 -4.79 7.80
C CYS A 362 2.89 -4.14 9.05
N ALA A 363 4.18 -3.83 8.99
CA ALA A 363 4.93 -3.14 10.04
C ALA A 363 5.68 -1.92 9.46
N PRO A 364 5.90 -0.85 10.25
CA PRO A 364 6.59 0.35 9.79
C PRO A 364 8.06 0.07 9.41
N VAL A 365 8.56 0.86 8.47
CA VAL A 365 9.98 0.83 8.05
C VAL A 365 10.66 2.14 8.45
N THR A 366 11.77 2.03 9.18
CA THR A 366 12.58 3.18 9.58
C THR A 366 13.72 3.39 8.59
N CYS A 367 13.59 4.35 7.68
CA CYS A 367 14.71 4.75 6.82
C CYS A 367 15.57 5.80 7.49
N ARG A 368 16.82 5.43 7.81
CA ARG A 368 17.84 6.31 8.37
C ARG A 368 18.70 6.89 7.25
N THR A 369 19.11 8.15 7.37
CA THR A 369 20.33 8.63 6.70
C THR A 369 21.54 8.15 7.52
N ASN A 370 22.68 7.93 6.87
CA ASN A 370 23.93 7.73 7.61
C ASN A 370 24.23 9.01 8.40
N ALA A 371 24.09 8.94 9.73
CA ALA A 371 24.03 10.10 10.62
C ALA A 371 25.42 10.58 11.06
N SER A 372 26.28 10.91 10.09
CA SER A 372 27.49 11.72 10.27
C SER A 372 27.88 12.29 8.91
N ASP A 373 28.06 13.61 8.86
CA ASP A 373 28.29 14.49 7.70
C ASP A 373 27.08 14.74 6.77
N ASP A 374 26.65 16.00 6.72
CA ASP A 374 25.83 16.54 5.62
C ASP A 374 26.63 16.37 4.30
N PRO A 375 26.01 15.91 3.20
CA PRO A 375 26.75 15.55 1.99
C PRO A 375 27.55 16.75 1.46
N VAL A 376 28.86 16.55 1.32
CA VAL A 376 29.79 17.60 0.91
C VAL A 376 29.93 17.61 -0.61
N ILE A 377 29.76 18.77 -1.24
CA ILE A 377 30.14 18.99 -2.64
C ILE A 377 31.26 20.02 -2.75
N GLU A 378 32.15 19.82 -3.71
CA GLU A 378 33.17 20.81 -4.08
C GLU A 378 32.76 21.53 -5.36
N VAL A 379 32.70 22.87 -5.32
CA VAL A 379 32.56 23.67 -6.54
C VAL A 379 33.94 23.86 -7.14
N VAL A 380 34.12 23.43 -8.39
CA VAL A 380 35.37 23.57 -9.14
C VAL A 380 35.46 24.99 -9.69
N SER A 381 34.46 25.39 -10.48
CA SER A 381 34.42 26.70 -11.15
C SER A 381 33.03 27.04 -11.69
N THR A 382 32.63 28.29 -11.53
CA THR A 382 31.53 28.95 -12.22
C THR A 382 32.08 29.73 -13.42
N SER A 383 31.43 29.63 -14.57
CA SER A 383 31.68 30.45 -15.76
C SER A 383 30.41 31.18 -16.19
N THR A 384 30.55 32.44 -16.60
CA THR A 384 29.47 33.34 -17.07
C THR A 384 29.71 33.63 -18.56
N THR A 385 28.67 33.84 -19.36
CA THR A 385 28.85 34.32 -20.75
C THR A 385 29.08 35.85 -20.80
N PRO A 386 29.84 36.36 -21.78
CA PRO A 386 29.94 37.79 -22.01
C PRO A 386 28.61 38.37 -22.51
N VAL A 387 28.38 39.65 -22.25
CA VAL A 387 27.27 40.43 -22.82
C VAL A 387 27.80 41.64 -23.59
N THR A 388 27.00 42.15 -24.52
CA THR A 388 27.26 43.42 -25.20
C THR A 388 26.35 44.50 -24.63
N LEU A 389 26.91 45.66 -24.32
CA LEU A 389 26.16 46.87 -23.98
C LEU A 389 26.39 47.94 -25.06
N TYR A 390 25.32 48.62 -25.42
CA TYR A 390 25.24 49.73 -26.36
C TYR A 390 25.16 51.05 -25.60
N LEU A 391 25.91 52.06 -26.03
CA LEU A 391 25.86 53.40 -25.43
C LEU A 391 24.50 54.07 -25.65
N ASP A 392 24.16 54.99 -24.73
CA ASP A 392 23.05 55.93 -24.82
C ASP A 392 21.63 55.32 -24.94
N GLU A 393 21.49 54.01 -24.72
CA GLU A 393 20.19 53.29 -24.66
C GLU A 393 20.02 52.41 -23.40
N VAL A 394 18.80 51.91 -23.19
CA VAL A 394 18.50 50.92 -22.14
C VAL A 394 18.80 49.51 -22.67
N ASN A 395 19.66 48.80 -21.96
CA ASN A 395 20.19 47.50 -22.36
C ASN A 395 19.59 46.38 -21.51
N ASP A 396 18.57 45.71 -22.02
CA ASP A 396 18.09 44.44 -21.47
C ASP A 396 18.88 43.27 -22.09
N VAL A 397 19.67 42.57 -21.28
CA VAL A 397 20.60 41.52 -21.71
C VAL A 397 20.43 40.26 -20.88
N THR A 398 20.66 39.10 -21.49
CA THR A 398 20.69 37.81 -20.80
C THR A 398 22.11 37.27 -20.70
N THR A 399 22.37 36.44 -19.69
CA THR A 399 23.63 35.68 -19.57
C THR A 399 23.36 34.25 -19.13
N ASP A 400 24.19 33.34 -19.64
CA ASP A 400 24.21 31.95 -19.22
C ASP A 400 25.32 31.76 -18.18
N VAL A 401 25.09 30.85 -17.24
CA VAL A 401 26.01 30.51 -16.15
C VAL A 401 26.13 29.01 -16.05
N ALA A 402 27.34 28.47 -16.22
CA ALA A 402 27.64 27.06 -16.01
C ALA A 402 28.47 26.88 -14.74
N VAL A 403 28.12 25.90 -13.90
CA VAL A 403 28.84 25.58 -12.66
C VAL A 403 29.29 24.12 -12.69
N ILE A 404 30.60 23.93 -12.58
CA ILE A 404 31.26 22.62 -12.53
C ILE A 404 31.43 22.21 -11.07
N PHE A 405 31.02 20.98 -10.74
CA PHE A 405 31.14 20.37 -9.42
C PHE A 405 32.05 19.14 -9.48
N ASP A 406 32.84 18.93 -8.43
CA ASP A 406 33.52 17.67 -8.17
C ASP A 406 32.79 16.97 -7.03
N THR A 407 32.04 15.91 -7.36
CA THR A 407 31.27 15.12 -6.40
C THR A 407 30.82 13.79 -7.01
N ASP A 408 30.83 12.76 -6.17
CA ASP A 408 30.20 11.46 -6.39
C ASP A 408 28.75 11.41 -5.85
N GLN A 409 28.28 12.50 -5.23
CA GLN A 409 26.97 12.61 -4.59
C GLN A 409 25.85 13.04 -5.55
N TYR A 410 24.63 12.59 -5.26
CA TYR A 410 23.41 12.97 -5.97
C TYR A 410 22.51 13.84 -5.09
N ILE A 411 22.56 15.16 -5.25
CA ILE A 411 21.81 16.10 -4.40
C ILE A 411 20.54 16.56 -5.11
N LYS A 412 19.42 15.94 -4.71
CA LYS A 412 18.05 16.26 -5.15
C LYS A 412 17.23 16.79 -3.98
N GLY A 413 16.60 17.94 -4.18
CA GLY A 413 15.75 18.58 -3.19
C GLY A 413 15.09 19.85 -3.72
N THR A 414 14.46 20.61 -2.82
CA THR A 414 13.88 21.93 -3.11
C THR A 414 14.81 23.05 -2.64
N ASP A 415 14.74 24.20 -3.33
CA ASP A 415 15.38 25.45 -2.89
C ASP A 415 16.88 25.31 -2.55
N LEU A 416 17.58 24.57 -3.40
CA LEU A 416 19.00 24.24 -3.27
C LEU A 416 19.91 25.46 -3.50
N TRP A 417 19.60 26.21 -4.56
CA TRP A 417 20.49 27.24 -5.11
C TRP A 417 19.88 28.63 -5.07
N GLU A 418 20.71 29.60 -4.73
CA GLU A 418 20.52 31.01 -5.04
C GLU A 418 21.62 31.44 -6.01
N MET A 419 21.33 32.44 -6.84
CA MET A 419 22.34 33.08 -7.68
C MET A 419 22.14 34.59 -7.67
N SER A 420 23.23 35.32 -7.56
CA SER A 420 23.28 36.77 -7.71
C SER A 420 24.11 37.15 -8.93
N ILE A 421 23.66 38.14 -9.69
CA ILE A 421 24.36 38.66 -10.89
C ILE A 421 24.54 40.17 -10.75
N TRP A 422 25.71 40.68 -11.13
CA TRP A 422 26.05 42.10 -11.10
C TRP A 422 27.12 42.46 -12.14
N PHE A 423 27.36 43.76 -12.31
CA PHE A 423 28.46 44.30 -13.09
C PHE A 423 29.57 44.87 -12.20
N SER A 424 30.83 44.69 -12.59
CA SER A 424 32.01 45.22 -11.90
C SER A 424 33.02 45.88 -12.85
N LYS A 425 33.92 46.70 -12.28
CA LYS A 425 35.13 47.18 -12.96
C LYS A 425 36.28 46.18 -12.94
N GLN A 426 36.25 45.18 -12.05
CA GLN A 426 37.34 44.23 -11.82
C GLN A 426 37.03 42.84 -12.38
N ARG A 427 38.05 42.16 -12.92
CA ARG A 427 37.93 40.90 -13.66
C ARG A 427 37.44 39.72 -12.81
N ASP A 428 37.65 39.77 -11.49
CA ASP A 428 37.21 38.79 -10.50
C ASP A 428 35.89 39.15 -9.81
N GLY A 429 35.21 40.20 -10.31
CA GLY A 429 33.97 40.72 -9.76
C GLY A 429 34.11 41.43 -8.42
N SER A 430 35.32 41.54 -7.86
CA SER A 430 35.54 42.21 -6.57
C SER A 430 35.33 43.73 -6.66
N GLY A 431 35.19 44.39 -5.51
CA GLY A 431 34.89 45.82 -5.44
C GLY A 431 33.39 46.12 -5.58
N ARG A 432 33.04 47.31 -6.09
CA ARG A 432 31.64 47.77 -6.14
C ARG A 432 30.83 46.98 -7.16
N GLN A 433 29.82 46.27 -6.65
CA GLN A 433 28.77 45.65 -7.45
C GLN A 433 27.81 46.75 -7.97
N THR A 434 27.58 46.77 -9.29
CA THR A 434 26.66 47.68 -9.98
C THR A 434 25.53 46.85 -10.58
N ASN A 435 24.28 47.34 -10.51
CA ASN A 435 23.07 46.61 -10.91
C ASN A 435 23.02 45.17 -10.35
N LEU A 436 23.31 45.02 -9.05
CA LEU A 436 23.19 43.74 -8.36
C LEU A 436 21.73 43.30 -8.35
N ARG A 437 21.47 42.11 -8.90
CA ARG A 437 20.22 41.36 -8.71
C ARG A 437 20.54 40.09 -7.94
N GLU A 438 19.92 39.91 -6.78
CA GLU A 438 19.99 38.68 -6.00
C GLU A 438 18.79 37.77 -6.34
N ALA A 439 18.88 36.49 -6.00
CA ALA A 439 17.84 35.48 -6.24
C ALA A 439 17.27 35.43 -7.68
N VAL A 440 18.12 35.61 -8.71
CA VAL A 440 17.68 35.68 -10.14
C VAL A 440 17.09 34.37 -10.69
N LEU A 441 17.14 33.29 -9.92
CA LEU A 441 16.69 31.96 -10.30
C LEU A 441 15.20 31.76 -9.97
N SER A 442 14.43 31.32 -10.97
CA SER A 442 13.07 30.80 -10.75
C SER A 442 13.06 29.57 -9.82
N PRO A 443 11.94 29.23 -9.15
CA PRO A 443 11.87 28.07 -8.25
C PRO A 443 12.28 26.73 -8.91
N ARG A 444 12.05 26.58 -10.22
CA ARG A 444 12.52 25.43 -11.01
C ARG A 444 14.04 25.42 -11.20
N GLN A 445 14.67 26.58 -11.39
CA GLN A 445 16.13 26.71 -11.45
C GLN A 445 16.76 26.53 -10.06
N ARG A 446 16.19 27.08 -8.99
CA ARG A 446 16.67 26.91 -7.61
C ARG A 446 16.67 25.45 -7.14
N SER A 447 15.76 24.63 -7.66
CA SER A 447 15.64 23.21 -7.32
C SER A 447 16.37 22.26 -8.29
N LYS A 448 17.34 22.76 -9.09
CA LYS A 448 18.13 21.92 -10.01
C LYS A 448 19.00 20.91 -9.26
N THR A 449 18.78 19.63 -9.53
CA THR A 449 19.51 18.49 -8.95
C THR A 449 20.97 18.42 -9.43
N VAL A 450 21.94 18.41 -8.50
CA VAL A 450 23.34 18.05 -8.81
C VAL A 450 23.44 16.54 -8.99
N LYS A 451 24.24 16.11 -9.97
CA LYS A 451 24.45 14.70 -10.31
C LYS A 451 25.95 14.44 -10.51
N PRO A 452 26.45 13.25 -10.17
CA PRO A 452 27.86 12.92 -10.39
C PRO A 452 28.26 13.10 -11.85
N ASN A 453 29.41 13.74 -12.08
CA ASN A 453 29.96 14.06 -13.40
C ASN A 453 29.03 14.87 -14.32
N LYS A 454 28.18 15.77 -13.78
CA LYS A 454 27.35 16.69 -14.59
C LYS A 454 27.25 18.10 -14.01
N ASP A 455 27.58 19.07 -14.86
CA ASP A 455 27.52 20.50 -14.55
C ASP A 455 26.07 21.01 -14.42
N LEU A 456 25.88 22.12 -13.69
CA LEU A 456 24.65 22.88 -13.70
C LEU A 456 24.76 24.10 -14.63
N THR A 457 24.15 24.01 -15.81
CA THR A 457 23.92 25.16 -16.69
C THR A 457 22.62 25.86 -16.31
N TYR A 458 22.66 27.19 -16.18
CA TYR A 458 21.53 28.09 -16.10
C TYR A 458 21.57 28.99 -17.33
N VAL A 459 20.45 29.12 -18.02
CA VAL A 459 20.35 29.88 -19.27
C VAL A 459 19.46 31.10 -19.10
N GLU A 460 19.67 32.10 -19.95
CA GLU A 460 18.81 33.28 -20.14
C GLU A 460 18.58 34.12 -18.87
N LEU A 461 19.59 34.23 -17.98
CA LEU A 461 19.43 34.96 -16.72
C LEU A 461 19.43 36.49 -16.98
N PRO A 462 18.34 37.21 -16.68
CA PRO A 462 18.14 38.57 -17.19
C PRO A 462 18.79 39.66 -16.34
N GLN A 463 19.40 40.62 -17.02
CA GLN A 463 19.98 41.86 -16.49
C GLN A 463 19.48 43.06 -17.28
N SER A 464 19.48 44.22 -16.64
CA SER A 464 19.08 45.49 -17.27
C SER A 464 20.05 46.60 -16.87
N VAL A 465 20.50 47.39 -17.85
CA VAL A 465 21.42 48.51 -17.64
C VAL A 465 20.95 49.71 -18.45
N ASP A 466 20.53 50.76 -17.77
CA ASP A 466 20.30 52.08 -18.37
C ASP A 466 21.65 52.78 -18.58
N LEU A 467 21.97 53.15 -19.83
CA LEU A 467 23.13 53.96 -20.21
C LEU A 467 22.73 55.32 -20.83
N THR A 468 21.44 55.70 -20.79
CA THR A 468 20.94 56.98 -21.29
C THR A 468 21.45 58.20 -20.49
N ASP A 469 22.07 57.98 -19.33
CA ASP A 469 22.75 59.02 -18.52
C ASP A 469 24.10 59.47 -19.09
N GLY A 470 24.55 58.91 -20.21
CA GLY A 470 25.84 59.20 -20.84
C GLY A 470 27.05 58.75 -20.01
N SER A 471 26.87 58.00 -18.92
CA SER A 471 27.99 57.59 -18.06
C SER A 471 28.81 56.41 -18.62
N GLY A 472 28.26 55.73 -19.63
CA GLY A 472 28.91 54.68 -20.42
C GLY A 472 29.32 53.44 -19.63
N CYS A 473 29.90 52.46 -20.34
CA CYS A 473 30.27 51.17 -19.73
C CYS A 473 31.45 51.23 -18.75
N GLY A 474 31.92 52.42 -18.33
CA GLY A 474 33.06 52.60 -17.44
C GLY A 474 32.89 51.99 -16.04
N LYS A 475 31.65 51.71 -15.62
CA LYS A 475 31.26 50.98 -14.40
C LYS A 475 30.99 49.49 -14.65
N PHE A 476 30.82 49.10 -15.92
CA PHE A 476 30.22 47.84 -16.37
C PHE A 476 31.18 47.01 -17.22
N ARG A 477 32.45 46.87 -16.79
CA ARG A 477 33.51 46.21 -17.61
C ARG A 477 33.42 44.68 -17.62
N TYR A 478 32.85 44.10 -16.56
CA TYR A 478 32.66 42.67 -16.42
C TYR A 478 31.25 42.40 -15.89
N ILE A 479 30.58 41.39 -16.47
CA ILE A 479 29.37 40.80 -15.90
C ILE A 479 29.79 39.60 -15.07
N CYS A 480 29.23 39.45 -13.88
CA CYS A 480 29.64 38.46 -12.89
C CYS A 480 28.42 37.77 -12.27
N SER A 481 28.56 36.47 -12.00
CA SER A 481 27.55 35.64 -11.34
C SER A 481 28.18 34.89 -10.17
N GLU A 482 27.45 34.74 -9.06
CA GLU A 482 27.87 33.96 -7.89
C GLU A 482 26.78 32.99 -7.46
N LEU A 483 27.12 31.70 -7.39
CA LEU A 483 26.25 30.66 -6.85
C LEU A 483 26.32 30.66 -5.32
N ARG A 484 25.17 30.52 -4.66
CA ARG A 484 25.05 30.35 -3.21
C ARG A 484 24.14 29.16 -2.89
N LYS A 485 24.37 28.54 -1.73
CA LYS A 485 23.41 27.65 -1.08
C LYS A 485 22.27 28.52 -0.54
N PHE A 486 21.02 28.17 -0.84
CA PHE A 486 19.85 28.92 -0.39
C PHE A 486 19.31 28.34 0.94
N ASN A 487 18.13 27.74 0.96
CA ASN A 487 17.59 27.06 2.14
C ASN A 487 17.18 25.62 1.79
N PRO A 488 18.16 24.72 1.59
CA PRO A 488 17.93 23.45 0.92
C PRO A 488 17.22 22.42 1.79
N THR A 489 16.40 21.58 1.16
CA THR A 489 15.84 20.36 1.77
C THR A 489 15.98 19.20 0.80
N PRO A 490 16.81 18.17 1.08
CA PRO A 490 17.65 17.99 2.27
C PRO A 490 18.83 18.97 2.35
N ASN A 491 19.47 19.05 3.52
CA ASN A 491 20.66 19.89 3.74
C ASN A 491 21.93 19.27 3.11
N PHE A 492 22.96 20.10 2.90
CA PHE A 492 24.26 19.70 2.34
C PHE A 492 25.35 20.75 2.64
N GLU A 493 26.63 20.36 2.60
CA GLU A 493 27.77 21.30 2.68
C GLU A 493 28.27 21.70 1.29
N VAL A 494 28.74 22.95 1.15
CA VAL A 494 29.39 23.44 -0.07
C VAL A 494 30.79 23.92 0.27
N LYS A 495 31.79 23.34 -0.39
CA LYS A 495 33.20 23.73 -0.30
C LYS A 495 33.64 24.30 -1.65
N ASP A 496 34.54 25.27 -1.63
CA ASP A 496 35.11 25.90 -2.82
C ASP A 496 36.51 25.34 -3.08
N ARG A 497 36.79 24.82 -4.30
CA ARG A 497 38.13 24.36 -4.69
C ARG A 497 39.17 25.48 -4.61
N TYR A 498 38.77 26.68 -5.02
CA TYR A 498 39.54 27.91 -4.96
C TYR A 498 38.65 29.04 -4.43
N LYS A 499 39.24 30.10 -3.86
CA LYS A 499 38.51 31.24 -3.23
C LYS A 499 37.41 31.89 -4.09
N LEU A 500 37.43 31.71 -5.41
CA LEU A 500 36.46 32.26 -6.35
C LEU A 500 35.67 31.18 -7.11
N SER A 501 35.73 29.90 -6.73
CA SER A 501 35.13 28.81 -7.50
C SER A 501 33.63 28.98 -7.74
N ARG A 502 32.84 29.46 -6.76
CA ARG A 502 31.43 29.80 -6.97
C ARG A 502 31.15 31.03 -7.84
N ARG A 503 32.16 31.82 -8.21
CA ARG A 503 32.01 33.09 -8.94
C ARG A 503 32.62 33.06 -10.34
N GLY A 504 31.77 33.21 -11.35
CA GLY A 504 32.17 33.46 -12.73
C GLY A 504 32.13 34.95 -13.05
N CYS A 505 33.01 35.40 -13.94
CA CYS A 505 32.95 36.73 -14.54
C CYS A 505 33.41 36.68 -16.01
N ALA A 506 32.71 37.40 -16.87
CA ALA A 506 33.05 37.57 -18.28
C ALA A 506 33.22 39.05 -18.62
N GLN A 507 34.05 39.34 -19.62
CA GLN A 507 34.24 40.71 -20.11
C GLN A 507 32.97 41.18 -20.84
N VAL A 508 32.57 42.41 -20.57
CA VAL A 508 31.48 43.08 -21.30
C VAL A 508 32.07 43.75 -22.54
N THR A 509 31.45 43.51 -23.69
CA THR A 509 31.70 44.31 -24.89
C THR A 509 30.90 45.59 -24.76
N CYS A 510 31.56 46.74 -24.97
CA CYS A 510 30.87 48.03 -25.01
C CYS A 510 31.19 48.69 -26.34
N LYS A 511 30.15 49.11 -27.06
CA LYS A 511 30.27 49.92 -28.27
C LYS A 511 29.14 50.95 -28.33
N PRO A 512 29.29 52.06 -29.09
CA PRO A 512 28.09 52.70 -29.62
C PRO A 512 27.26 51.67 -30.38
N ARG A 513 25.95 51.89 -30.50
CA ARG A 513 25.20 51.24 -31.58
C ARG A 513 25.77 51.77 -32.89
N ASP A 514 26.07 50.88 -33.84
CA ASP A 514 26.69 51.28 -35.10
C ASP A 514 25.63 52.00 -35.94
N ASP A 515 25.50 53.30 -35.72
CA ASP A 515 24.44 54.19 -36.25
C ASP A 515 24.59 54.49 -37.76
N ASP A 516 25.49 53.76 -38.44
CA ASP A 516 25.70 53.79 -39.88
C ASP A 516 26.04 52.40 -40.43
N THR A 517 25.06 51.50 -40.35
CA THR A 517 24.75 50.65 -41.50
C THR A 517 23.45 51.13 -42.11
N THR A 518 23.51 52.24 -42.85
CA THR A 518 22.53 52.46 -43.92
C THR A 518 22.62 51.25 -44.87
N PRO A 519 21.56 50.42 -45.02
CA PRO A 519 21.67 49.16 -45.72
C PRO A 519 22.03 49.42 -47.19
N THR A 520 23.26 49.06 -47.56
CA THR A 520 23.79 49.37 -48.88
C THR A 520 23.18 48.40 -49.88
N VAL A 521 22.60 48.95 -50.95
CA VAL A 521 22.06 48.17 -52.07
C VAL A 521 22.77 48.60 -53.34
N GLN A 522 23.29 47.64 -54.09
CA GLN A 522 23.85 47.91 -55.41
C GLN A 522 23.23 46.97 -56.44
N PHE A 523 22.57 47.55 -57.45
CA PHE A 523 22.11 46.79 -58.62
C PHE A 523 23.30 46.38 -59.49
N ALA A 524 23.36 45.10 -59.87
CA ALA A 524 24.23 44.56 -60.91
C ALA A 524 23.61 44.71 -62.31
N SER A 525 22.28 44.55 -62.41
CA SER A 525 21.52 44.84 -63.62
C SER A 525 20.03 45.08 -63.32
N VAL A 526 19.39 45.93 -64.11
CA VAL A 526 17.92 46.03 -64.22
C VAL A 526 17.58 45.86 -65.70
N GLN A 527 16.73 44.90 -66.06
CA GLN A 527 16.41 44.57 -67.45
C GLN A 527 14.91 44.26 -67.62
N PRO A 528 14.15 45.05 -68.42
CA PRO A 528 12.79 44.71 -68.79
C PRO A 528 12.76 43.62 -69.87
N THR A 529 11.73 42.77 -69.86
CA THR A 529 11.50 41.81 -70.95
C THR A 529 11.21 42.50 -72.28
N PRO A 530 11.67 41.98 -73.44
CA PRO A 530 11.41 42.61 -74.75
C PRO A 530 9.92 42.65 -75.12
N VAL A 531 9.37 43.85 -75.29
CA VAL A 531 7.98 44.08 -75.68
C VAL A 531 7.84 44.37 -77.17
N THR A 532 6.76 43.89 -77.79
CA THR A 532 6.44 44.12 -79.22
C THR A 532 5.32 45.14 -79.35
N LEU A 533 5.51 46.18 -80.19
CA LEU A 533 4.53 47.23 -80.45
C LEU A 533 4.04 47.17 -81.91
N TYR A 534 2.74 47.31 -82.12
CA TYR A 534 2.13 47.30 -83.46
C TYR A 534 1.83 48.72 -83.95
N ILE A 535 2.27 49.04 -85.18
CA ILE A 535 2.18 50.40 -85.73
C ILE A 535 0.73 50.76 -86.03
N GLY A 536 0.23 51.80 -85.35
CA GLY A 536 -1.13 52.32 -85.51
C GLY A 536 -2.15 51.79 -84.50
N GLU A 537 -1.77 50.84 -83.64
CA GLU A 537 -2.64 50.26 -82.61
C GLU A 537 -2.30 50.76 -81.21
N LYS A 538 -3.32 51.00 -80.37
CA LYS A 538 -3.10 51.24 -78.94
C LYS A 538 -2.77 49.91 -78.27
N THR A 539 -1.48 49.69 -78.01
CA THR A 539 -0.99 48.51 -77.29
C THR A 539 -0.91 48.82 -75.79
N GLU A 540 -1.56 48.02 -74.94
CA GLU A 540 -1.28 48.01 -73.50
C GLU A 540 -0.07 47.11 -73.25
N VAL A 541 0.85 47.52 -72.37
CA VAL A 541 2.19 46.93 -72.29
C VAL A 541 2.44 46.41 -70.88
N THR A 542 2.43 45.09 -70.75
CA THR A 542 2.94 44.37 -69.58
C THR A 542 4.38 43.94 -69.85
N THR A 543 5.26 44.11 -68.88
CA THR A 543 6.64 43.61 -68.91
C THR A 543 7.03 43.15 -67.52
N ASP A 544 7.72 42.02 -67.44
CA ASP A 544 8.50 41.71 -66.24
C ASP A 544 9.78 42.54 -66.27
N VAL A 545 10.32 42.83 -65.08
CA VAL A 545 11.62 43.48 -64.92
C VAL A 545 12.49 42.64 -63.99
N ASP A 546 13.56 42.08 -64.57
CA ASP A 546 14.60 41.36 -63.85
C ASP A 546 15.52 42.35 -63.15
N VAL A 547 15.51 42.34 -61.82
CA VAL A 547 16.50 43.05 -61.00
C VAL A 547 17.50 42.02 -60.46
N LYS A 548 18.79 42.32 -60.61
CA LYS A 548 19.87 41.51 -60.01
C LYS A 548 20.71 42.41 -59.14
N PHE A 549 20.89 42.01 -57.88
CA PHE A 549 21.76 42.71 -56.94
C PHE A 549 23.20 42.23 -57.06
N LYS A 550 24.13 43.08 -56.64
CA LYS A 550 25.55 42.76 -56.54
C LYS A 550 25.81 42.25 -55.12
N GLU A 551 25.69 40.94 -54.95
CA GLU A 551 25.73 40.21 -53.66
C GLU A 551 26.91 40.63 -52.77
N GLU A 552 28.11 40.74 -53.34
CA GLU A 552 29.35 41.17 -52.63
C GLU A 552 29.31 42.60 -52.03
N THR A 553 28.31 43.42 -52.38
CA THR A 553 28.15 44.81 -51.91
C THR A 553 26.71 45.16 -51.50
N THR A 554 25.82 44.18 -51.35
CA THR A 554 24.41 44.39 -50.99
C THR A 554 24.07 43.74 -49.66
N ASP A 555 23.42 44.45 -48.74
CA ASP A 555 23.00 43.89 -47.45
C ASP A 555 21.78 42.96 -47.62
N PRO A 556 21.88 41.64 -47.33
CA PRO A 556 20.76 40.70 -47.45
C PRO A 556 19.62 40.98 -46.46
N ASN A 557 19.84 41.79 -45.43
CA ASN A 557 18.83 42.11 -44.41
C ASN A 557 17.98 43.34 -44.77
N THR A 558 18.15 43.90 -45.98
CA THR A 558 17.42 45.08 -46.44
C THR A 558 15.92 44.79 -46.59
N ALA A 559 15.13 45.24 -45.61
CA ALA A 559 13.69 45.10 -45.53
C ALA A 559 13.04 46.35 -44.92
N GLY A 560 11.81 46.68 -45.31
CA GLY A 560 11.10 47.87 -44.83
C GLY A 560 9.98 48.31 -45.77
N ALA A 561 9.38 49.47 -45.46
CA ALA A 561 8.33 50.08 -46.25
C ALA A 561 8.90 51.04 -47.31
N ASN A 562 8.31 51.08 -48.51
CA ASN A 562 8.72 51.98 -49.62
C ASN A 562 10.21 51.87 -50.01
N LEU A 563 10.77 50.66 -50.07
CA LEU A 563 12.16 50.41 -50.46
C LEU A 563 12.43 50.77 -51.93
N TRP A 564 11.47 50.50 -52.81
CA TRP A 564 11.66 50.59 -54.26
C TRP A 564 10.63 51.51 -54.92
N GLN A 565 11.11 52.35 -55.83
CA GLN A 565 10.31 53.03 -56.83
C GLN A 565 10.86 52.64 -58.21
N MET A 566 9.97 52.36 -59.16
CA MET A 566 10.34 52.10 -60.55
C MET A 566 9.59 53.06 -61.47
N ALA A 567 10.23 53.46 -62.56
CA ALA A 567 9.63 54.15 -63.68
C ALA A 567 9.95 53.40 -64.98
N LEU A 568 9.06 53.47 -65.97
CA LEU A 568 9.24 52.87 -67.29
C LEU A 568 9.08 53.93 -68.39
N TRP A 569 9.86 53.80 -69.46
CA TRP A 569 9.77 54.64 -70.64
C TRP A 569 10.30 53.94 -71.91
N PHE A 570 9.81 54.37 -73.07
CA PHE A 570 10.46 54.03 -74.34
C PHE A 570 11.58 55.02 -74.67
N SER A 571 12.67 54.49 -75.22
CA SER A 571 13.82 55.24 -75.72
C SER A 571 14.11 54.83 -77.17
N LYS A 572 14.79 55.70 -77.94
CA LYS A 572 15.42 55.35 -79.24
C LYS A 572 16.93 55.08 -79.13
N ASP A 573 17.43 55.13 -77.90
CA ASP A 573 18.81 54.95 -77.50
C ASP A 573 18.88 53.69 -76.62
N GLU A 574 19.83 52.81 -76.91
CA GLU A 574 19.92 51.45 -76.35
C GLU A 574 20.25 51.43 -74.85
N GLU A 575 20.88 52.49 -74.31
CA GLU A 575 21.15 52.67 -72.88
C GLU A 575 19.99 53.37 -72.15
N GLY A 576 18.91 53.71 -72.85
CA GLY A 576 17.74 54.39 -72.31
C GLY A 576 17.92 55.90 -72.08
N ALA A 577 19.11 56.44 -72.36
CA ALA A 577 19.53 57.80 -72.02
C ALA A 577 19.07 58.89 -73.02
N GLY A 578 18.46 58.48 -74.13
CA GLY A 578 17.99 59.36 -75.19
C GLY A 578 16.67 60.08 -74.87
N LYS A 579 16.06 60.68 -75.90
CA LYS A 579 14.73 61.31 -75.77
C LYS A 579 13.67 60.24 -75.47
N THR A 580 13.13 60.28 -74.26
CA THR A 580 12.11 59.34 -73.79
C THR A 580 10.72 59.63 -74.38
N THR A 581 9.82 58.65 -74.37
CA THR A 581 8.40 58.79 -74.74
C THR A 581 7.57 57.75 -73.98
N GLY A 582 6.38 58.14 -73.51
CA GLY A 582 5.57 57.29 -72.63
C GLY A 582 6.28 56.99 -71.32
N TYR A 583 6.53 58.03 -70.51
CA TYR A 583 7.10 57.86 -69.17
C TYR A 583 5.98 57.62 -68.15
N VAL A 584 6.10 56.58 -67.33
CA VAL A 584 5.22 56.30 -66.18
C VAL A 584 6.08 56.17 -64.93
N GLU A 585 5.70 56.86 -63.87
CA GLU A 585 6.38 56.87 -62.57
C GLU A 585 5.60 56.02 -61.54
N SER A 586 6.31 55.42 -60.58
CA SER A 586 5.74 54.54 -59.55
C SER A 586 4.88 53.41 -60.13
N VAL A 587 5.49 52.61 -61.01
CA VAL A 587 4.83 51.48 -61.69
C VAL A 587 4.66 50.22 -60.82
N LEU A 588 5.14 50.26 -59.57
CA LEU A 588 5.07 49.15 -58.62
C LEU A 588 3.83 49.26 -57.74
N SER A 589 3.23 48.11 -57.41
CA SER A 589 2.29 48.03 -56.29
C SER A 589 3.00 48.16 -54.93
N GLU A 590 2.25 48.52 -53.89
CA GLU A 590 2.73 48.64 -52.50
C GLU A 590 3.53 47.38 -52.07
N ALA A 591 2.95 46.20 -52.26
CA ALA A 591 3.59 44.91 -51.92
C ALA A 591 4.87 44.60 -52.74
N GLN A 592 5.07 45.21 -53.92
CA GLN A 592 6.32 45.11 -54.67
C GLN A 592 7.36 46.15 -54.18
N GLY A 593 6.91 47.36 -53.84
CA GLY A 593 7.73 48.42 -53.24
C GLY A 593 8.28 48.07 -51.85
N GLU A 594 7.69 47.09 -51.15
CA GLU A 594 8.13 46.59 -49.84
C GLU A 594 8.89 45.24 -49.89
N LYS A 595 9.05 44.64 -51.09
CA LYS A 595 9.69 43.31 -51.22
C LYS A 595 11.17 43.37 -50.74
N PRO A 596 11.58 42.60 -49.71
CA PRO A 596 12.94 42.64 -49.18
C PRO A 596 13.95 42.09 -50.20
N VAL A 597 15.22 42.48 -50.09
CA VAL A 597 16.28 42.00 -50.99
C VAL A 597 16.35 40.46 -50.98
N ASP A 598 16.36 39.89 -52.18
CA ASP A 598 16.45 38.46 -52.44
C ASP A 598 17.43 38.24 -53.59
N PHE A 599 18.42 37.37 -53.37
CA PHE A 599 19.43 37.02 -54.37
C PHE A 599 19.03 35.82 -55.26
N SER A 600 17.94 35.12 -54.92
CA SER A 600 17.52 33.91 -55.62
C SER A 600 16.77 34.19 -56.93
N GLU A 601 15.79 35.09 -56.93
CA GLU A 601 15.17 35.66 -58.16
C GLU A 601 14.32 36.93 -57.85
N PHE A 602 14.88 38.12 -58.11
CA PHE A 602 14.15 39.39 -57.92
C PHE A 602 13.48 39.89 -59.20
N VAL A 603 12.40 39.22 -59.58
CA VAL A 603 11.49 39.69 -60.64
C VAL A 603 10.44 40.64 -60.06
N MET A 604 10.06 41.66 -60.83
CA MET A 604 8.88 42.51 -60.61
C MET A 604 8.02 42.56 -61.89
N GLU A 605 6.82 41.97 -61.85
CA GLU A 605 5.80 42.07 -62.91
C GLU A 605 5.19 43.48 -62.93
N VAL A 606 5.18 44.14 -64.09
CA VAL A 606 4.65 45.50 -64.24
C VAL A 606 3.69 45.60 -65.42
N CYS A 607 2.47 46.10 -65.17
CA CYS A 607 1.51 46.43 -66.23
C CYS A 607 1.37 47.95 -66.36
N CYS A 608 1.52 48.48 -67.58
CA CYS A 608 1.44 49.92 -67.85
C CYS A 608 0.71 50.23 -69.17
N LEU A 609 -0.36 51.02 -69.10
CA LEU A 609 -1.18 51.40 -70.25
C LEU A 609 -0.53 52.58 -71.01
N LEU A 610 0.48 52.23 -71.81
CA LEU A 610 1.39 53.15 -72.48
C LEU A 610 0.92 53.57 -73.88
N GLN A 611 0.30 54.76 -74.00
CA GLN A 611 -0.13 55.27 -75.31
C GLN A 611 1.04 55.84 -76.14
N VAL A 612 1.67 55.00 -76.95
CA VAL A 612 2.63 55.41 -77.99
C VAL A 612 1.88 55.79 -79.27
N CYS A 613 2.03 57.05 -79.72
CA CYS A 613 1.69 57.45 -81.09
C CYS A 613 2.99 57.47 -81.90
N CYS A 614 3.18 56.48 -82.78
CA CYS A 614 4.32 56.38 -83.70
C CYS A 614 4.19 57.35 -84.90
#